data_AF-A0A5C4R6M5-F1
#
_entry.id   AF-A0A5C4R6M5-F1
#
_cell.length_a   1.000
_cell.length_b   1.000
_cell.length_c   1.000
_cell.angle_alpha   90.00
_cell.angle_beta   90.00
_cell.angle_gamma   90.00
#
_symmetry.space_group_name_H-M   'P 1'
#
loop_
_entity.id
_entity.type
_entity.pdbx_description
1 polymer ?
#
loop_
_entity_poly.entity_id
_entity_poly.type
_entity_poly.pdbx_seq_one_letter_code
_entity_poly.pdbx_strand_id
1 'polypeptide(L)'
;MADPLATLRNEWAVISDAPWSFLAIVALVAAAVWWLACKYYAGQIAELTEQKSTLEHRVQARNDEIQALNVKLADAQAAPKPPQPADPDEIIQSVRIVGKLHGPEIHRGESAVIANRLTTTGDFDPERTFTFRDMKLLLVNFNSSGSMSGFGETKQQFGNVVCKILD
;
A
#
# COMPACT_ATOMS: atom_id res chain seq x y z
N MET A 1 -0.85 -30.94 56.86
CA MET A 1 -1.72 -29.77 56.62
C MET A 1 -2.79 -29.80 57.68
N ALA A 2 -2.83 -28.80 58.57
CA ALA A 2 -3.85 -28.73 59.61
C ALA A 2 -5.22 -28.49 58.95
N ASP A 3 -6.24 -29.26 59.34
CA ASP A 3 -7.60 -29.06 58.86
C ASP A 3 -8.15 -27.76 59.47
N PRO A 4 -8.44 -26.73 58.64
CA PRO A 4 -8.92 -25.44 59.13
C PRO A 4 -10.27 -25.58 59.84
N LEU A 5 -11.09 -26.56 59.47
CA LEU A 5 -12.40 -26.80 60.09
C LEU A 5 -12.25 -27.41 61.48
N ALA A 6 -11.30 -28.34 61.66
CA ALA A 6 -10.99 -28.91 62.97
C ALA A 6 -10.44 -27.86 63.94
N THR A 7 -9.64 -26.92 63.44
CA THR A 7 -9.05 -25.83 64.22
C THR A 7 -10.12 -24.81 64.66
N LEU A 8 -11.00 -24.39 63.74
CA LEU A 8 -12.12 -23.49 64.05
C LEU A 8 -13.09 -24.09 65.08
N ARG A 9 -13.32 -25.40 65.01
CA ARG A 9 -14.17 -26.11 65.98
C ARG A 9 -13.56 -26.12 67.39
N ASN A 10 -12.24 -26.25 67.51
CA ASN A 10 -11.56 -26.24 68.80
C ASN A 10 -11.53 -24.83 69.44
N GLU A 11 -11.39 -23.78 68.63
CA GLU A 11 -11.37 -22.38 69.08
C GLU A 11 -12.77 -21.75 69.23
N TRP A 12 -13.84 -22.50 68.92
CA TRP A 12 -15.21 -22.01 68.93
C TRP A 12 -15.66 -21.48 70.30
N ALA A 13 -15.14 -22.07 71.39
CA ALA A 13 -15.41 -21.61 72.75
C ALA A 13 -14.96 -20.16 72.97
N VAL A 14 -13.78 -19.80 72.45
CA VAL A 14 -13.21 -18.43 72.55
C VAL A 14 -13.98 -17.44 71.69
N ILE A 15 -14.42 -17.88 70.50
CA ILE A 15 -15.22 -17.06 69.59
C ILE A 15 -16.62 -16.78 70.17
N SER A 16 -17.20 -17.75 70.87
CA SER A 16 -18.54 -17.62 71.47
C SER A 16 -18.60 -16.69 72.68
N ASP A 17 -17.48 -16.48 73.37
CA ASP A 17 -17.38 -15.63 74.57
C ASP A 17 -17.29 -14.12 74.22
N ALA A 18 -16.80 -13.79 73.01
CA ALA A 18 -16.69 -12.41 72.52
C ALA A 18 -17.00 -12.26 71.01
N PRO A 19 -18.25 -12.52 70.58
CA PRO A 19 -18.61 -12.60 69.16
C PRO A 19 -18.43 -11.27 68.41
N TRP A 20 -18.68 -10.14 69.07
CA TRP A 20 -18.54 -8.81 68.47
C TRP A 20 -17.09 -8.44 68.18
N SER A 21 -16.18 -8.80 69.07
CA SER A 21 -14.74 -8.55 68.90
C SER A 21 -14.18 -9.36 67.72
N PHE A 22 -14.62 -10.61 67.57
CA PHE A 22 -14.25 -11.45 66.43
C PHE A 22 -14.76 -10.86 65.10
N LEU A 23 -16.04 -10.46 65.04
CA LEU A 23 -16.60 -9.81 63.85
C LEU A 23 -15.88 -8.51 63.51
N ALA A 24 -15.51 -7.70 64.51
CA ALA A 24 -14.76 -6.47 64.30
C ALA A 24 -13.36 -6.75 63.71
N ILE A 25 -12.67 -7.78 64.18
CA ILE A 25 -11.36 -8.19 63.64
C ILE A 25 -11.51 -8.71 62.21
N VAL A 26 -12.50 -9.56 61.93
CA VAL A 26 -12.77 -10.05 60.57
C VAL A 26 -13.09 -8.91 59.61
N ALA A 27 -13.90 -7.95 60.05
CA ALA A 27 -14.22 -6.75 59.26
C ALA A 27 -12.97 -5.89 58.99
N LEU A 28 -12.11 -5.71 59.99
CA LEU A 28 -10.84 -4.98 59.83
C LEU A 28 -9.88 -5.68 58.87
N VAL A 29 -9.77 -7.01 58.97
CA VAL A 29 -8.94 -7.81 58.04
C VAL A 29 -9.52 -7.73 56.62
N ALA A 30 -10.83 -7.86 56.45
CA ALA A 30 -11.48 -7.74 55.15
C ALA A 30 -11.26 -6.34 54.54
N ALA A 31 -11.40 -5.28 55.33
CA ALA A 31 -11.14 -3.91 54.90
C ALA A 31 -9.66 -3.69 54.51
N ALA A 32 -8.72 -4.25 55.28
CA ALA A 32 -7.29 -4.17 54.97
C ALA A 32 -6.95 -4.91 53.67
N VAL A 33 -7.49 -6.12 53.48
CA VAL A 33 -7.32 -6.89 52.24
C VAL A 33 -7.93 -6.17 51.04
N TRP A 34 -9.13 -5.62 51.18
CA TRP A 34 -9.78 -4.81 50.15
C TRP A 34 -8.95 -3.60 49.78
N TRP A 35 -8.43 -2.86 50.76
CA TRP A 35 -7.60 -1.69 50.53
C TRP A 35 -6.30 -2.03 49.79
N LEU A 36 -5.63 -3.11 50.19
CA LEU A 36 -4.44 -3.64 49.49
C LEU A 36 -4.76 -4.06 48.06
N ALA A 37 -5.87 -4.76 47.84
CA ALA A 37 -6.32 -5.15 46.51
C ALA A 37 -6.59 -3.92 45.64
N CYS A 38 -7.32 -2.93 46.13
CA CYS A 38 -7.56 -1.69 45.39
C CYS A 38 -6.26 -0.96 45.01
N LYS A 39 -5.27 -0.89 45.92
CA LYS A 39 -3.97 -0.28 45.63
C LYS A 39 -3.21 -1.04 44.54
N TYR A 40 -3.23 -2.37 44.61
CA TYR A 40 -2.55 -3.23 43.63
C TYR A 40 -3.21 -3.15 42.24
N TYR A 41 -4.54 -3.27 42.18
CA TYR A 41 -5.28 -3.21 40.91
C TYR A 41 -5.29 -1.80 40.30
N ALA A 42 -5.24 -0.73 41.10
CA ALA A 42 -5.13 0.63 40.56
C ALA A 42 -3.85 0.84 39.73
N GLY A 43 -2.73 0.24 40.14
CA GLY A 43 -1.48 0.27 39.38
C GLY A 43 -1.60 -0.47 38.04
N GLN A 44 -2.19 -1.66 38.04
CA GLN A 44 -2.40 -2.43 36.81
C GLN A 44 -3.38 -1.74 35.85
N ILE A 45 -4.46 -1.15 36.35
CA ILE A 45 -5.42 -0.42 35.51
C ILE A 45 -4.76 0.82 34.87
N ALA A 46 -3.89 1.53 35.60
CA ALA A 46 -3.14 2.66 35.04
C ALA A 46 -2.20 2.23 33.91
N GLU A 47 -1.44 1.16 34.11
CA GLU A 47 -0.52 0.62 33.10
C GLU A 47 -1.26 0.13 31.84
N LEU A 48 -2.37 -0.60 32.01
CA LEU A 48 -3.21 -1.04 30.88
C LEU A 48 -3.84 0.14 30.13
N THR A 49 -4.20 1.21 30.83
CA THR A 49 -4.78 2.42 30.21
C THR A 49 -3.73 3.17 29.38
N GLU A 50 -2.50 3.27 29.89
CA GLU A 50 -1.38 3.88 29.16
C GLU A 50 -1.05 3.07 27.90
N GLN A 51 -0.90 1.75 28.02
CA GLN A 51 -0.65 0.86 26.87
C GLN A 51 -1.73 0.97 25.80
N LYS A 52 -3.01 1.02 26.20
CA LYS A 52 -4.13 1.18 25.26
C LYS A 52 -4.06 2.49 24.49
N SER A 53 -3.77 3.61 25.18
CA SER A 53 -3.66 4.91 24.53
C SER A 53 -2.52 4.97 23.50
N THR A 54 -1.37 4.37 23.82
CA THR A 54 -0.24 4.31 22.88
C THR A 54 -0.54 3.47 21.64
N LEU A 55 -1.31 2.39 21.80
CA LEU A 55 -1.72 1.53 20.70
C LEU A 55 -2.74 2.24 19.80
N GLU A 56 -3.71 2.94 20.39
CA GLU A 56 -4.69 3.75 19.65
C GLU A 56 -4.01 4.83 18.81
N HIS A 57 -3.00 5.53 19.36
CA HIS A 57 -2.22 6.50 18.60
C HIS A 57 -1.47 5.88 17.42
N ARG A 58 -0.88 4.69 17.60
CA ARG A 58 -0.19 3.98 16.51
C ARG A 58 -1.15 3.53 15.42
N VAL A 59 -2.35 3.08 15.79
CA VAL A 59 -3.39 2.68 14.84
C VAL A 59 -3.89 3.90 14.06
N GLN A 60 -4.14 5.03 14.73
CA GLN A 60 -4.53 6.28 14.06
C GLN A 60 -3.47 6.73 13.05
N ALA A 61 -2.20 6.80 13.46
CA ALA A 61 -1.12 7.22 12.56
C ALA A 61 -1.02 6.34 11.30
N ARG A 62 -1.22 5.02 11.42
CA ARG A 62 -1.25 4.10 10.28
C ARG A 62 -2.50 4.28 9.42
N ASN A 63 -3.64 4.56 10.04
CA ASN A 63 -4.88 4.80 9.31
C ASN A 63 -4.80 6.08 8.47
N ASP A 64 -4.19 7.14 9.03
CA ASP A 64 -3.95 8.40 8.32
C ASP A 64 -2.99 8.21 7.14
N GLU A 65 -1.95 7.39 7.32
CA GLU A 65 -1.02 7.03 6.23
C GLU A 65 -1.74 6.26 5.10
N ILE A 66 -2.60 5.31 5.45
CA ILE A 66 -3.42 4.58 4.47
C ILE A 66 -4.38 5.51 3.73
N GLN A 67 -5.03 6.45 4.43
CA GLN A 67 -5.89 7.44 3.78
C GLN A 67 -5.10 8.34 2.84
N ALA A 68 -3.93 8.83 3.24
CA ALA A 68 -3.06 9.64 2.40
C ALA A 68 -2.60 8.86 1.15
N LEU A 69 -2.28 7.57 1.29
CA LEU A 69 -1.94 6.70 0.17
C LEU A 69 -3.14 6.46 -0.76
N ASN A 70 -4.33 6.24 -0.20
CA ASN A 70 -5.55 6.07 -0.99
C ASN A 70 -5.91 7.33 -1.79
N VAL A 71 -5.73 8.52 -1.21
CA VAL A 71 -5.91 9.79 -1.94
C VAL A 71 -4.90 9.89 -3.08
N LYS A 72 -3.62 9.59 -2.83
CA LYS A 72 -2.59 9.58 -3.89
C LYS A 72 -2.89 8.56 -5.00
N LEU A 73 -3.44 7.40 -4.65
CA LEU A 73 -3.85 6.39 -5.63
C LEU A 73 -5.08 6.84 -6.42
N ALA A 74 -6.05 7.50 -5.77
CA ALA A 74 -7.20 8.08 -6.45
C ALA A 74 -6.77 9.19 -7.42
N ASP A 75 -5.84 10.06 -7.01
CA ASP A 75 -5.25 11.09 -7.86
C ASP A 75 -4.45 10.48 -9.03
N ALA A 76 -3.70 9.41 -8.77
CA ALA A 76 -2.97 8.67 -9.81
C ALA A 76 -3.90 7.91 -10.77
N GLN A 77 -5.07 7.46 -10.32
CA GLN A 77 -6.10 6.83 -11.15
C GLN A 77 -6.95 7.85 -11.90
N ALA A 78 -7.05 9.08 -11.42
CA ALA A 78 -7.66 10.19 -12.13
C ALA A 78 -6.78 10.72 -13.28
N ALA A 79 -5.50 10.33 -13.33
CA ALA A 79 -4.68 10.54 -14.51
C ALA A 79 -5.27 9.73 -15.69
N PRO A 80 -5.39 10.31 -16.89
CA PRO A 80 -5.93 9.61 -18.04
C PRO A 80 -5.11 8.34 -18.29
N LYS A 81 -5.77 7.20 -18.13
CA LYS A 81 -5.20 5.89 -18.45
C LYS A 81 -4.62 5.98 -19.88
N PRO A 82 -3.32 5.70 -20.10
CA PRO A 82 -2.77 5.72 -21.44
C PRO A 82 -3.62 4.79 -22.32
N PRO A 83 -3.96 5.20 -23.55
CA PRO A 83 -4.81 4.42 -24.42
C PRO A 83 -4.22 3.02 -24.56
N GLN A 84 -5.01 1.98 -24.29
CA GLN A 84 -4.60 0.64 -24.64
C GLN A 84 -4.61 0.55 -26.17
N PRO A 85 -3.49 0.17 -26.81
CA PRO A 85 -3.45 0.05 -28.25
C PRO A 85 -4.41 -1.08 -28.65
N ALA A 86 -5.27 -0.80 -29.63
CA ALA A 86 -6.22 -1.79 -30.15
C ALA A 86 -5.50 -2.83 -31.03
N ASP A 87 -4.34 -2.45 -31.55
CA ASP A 87 -3.47 -3.28 -32.37
C ASP A 87 -2.08 -3.39 -31.70
N PRO A 88 -1.52 -4.61 -31.54
CA PRO A 88 -0.20 -4.80 -30.92
C PRO A 88 0.95 -4.09 -31.65
N ASP A 89 0.70 -3.59 -32.86
CA ASP A 89 1.69 -2.87 -33.67
C ASP A 89 1.60 -1.33 -33.54
N GLU A 90 0.62 -0.81 -32.81
CA GLU A 90 0.47 0.63 -32.56
C GLU A 90 1.54 1.18 -31.63
N ILE A 91 1.93 2.43 -31.88
CA ILE A 91 2.86 3.17 -31.03
C ILE A 91 2.15 4.29 -30.29
N ILE A 92 2.50 4.44 -29.02
CA ILE A 92 1.89 5.42 -28.11
C ILE A 92 2.95 6.43 -27.69
N GLN A 93 2.66 7.71 -27.84
CA GLN A 93 3.54 8.78 -27.37
C GLN A 93 2.77 9.74 -26.48
N SER A 94 3.33 10.04 -25.31
CA SER A 94 2.67 10.76 -24.21
C SER A 94 1.38 10.09 -23.73
N VAL A 95 0.26 10.27 -24.43
CA VAL A 95 -1.08 9.76 -24.06
C VAL A 95 -1.95 9.45 -25.28
N ARG A 96 -1.38 9.37 -26.48
CA ARG A 96 -2.11 9.17 -27.73
C ARG A 96 -1.42 8.13 -28.61
N ILE A 97 -2.21 7.40 -29.39
CA ILE A 97 -1.69 6.56 -30.47
C ILE A 97 -1.24 7.52 -31.58
N VAL A 98 0.04 7.49 -31.89
CA VAL A 98 0.68 8.42 -32.84
C VAL A 98 1.14 7.72 -34.12
N GLY A 99 0.95 6.41 -34.22
CA GLY A 99 1.36 5.65 -35.38
C GLY A 99 1.31 4.14 -35.20
N LYS A 100 1.91 3.44 -36.16
CA LYS A 100 2.01 1.98 -36.23
C LYS A 100 3.34 1.54 -36.84
N LEU A 101 3.98 0.55 -36.21
CA LEU A 101 5.16 -0.15 -36.73
C LEU A 101 4.72 -1.32 -37.63
N HIS A 102 5.36 -1.48 -38.78
CA HIS A 102 5.05 -2.55 -39.73
C HIS A 102 6.26 -3.46 -39.92
N GLY A 103 6.06 -4.75 -39.70
CA GLY A 103 7.12 -5.76 -39.71
C GLY A 103 8.20 -5.53 -38.65
N PRO A 104 7.85 -5.37 -37.36
CA PRO A 104 8.83 -5.18 -36.29
C PRO A 104 9.57 -6.48 -35.95
N GLU A 105 10.90 -6.42 -35.96
CA GLU A 105 11.81 -7.45 -35.50
C GLU A 105 12.51 -6.97 -34.22
N ILE A 106 12.33 -7.72 -33.13
CA ILE A 106 12.84 -7.35 -31.79
C ILE A 106 14.18 -8.06 -31.56
N HIS A 107 15.27 -7.30 -31.65
CA HIS A 107 16.62 -7.77 -31.38
C HIS A 107 17.00 -7.47 -29.93
N ARG A 108 16.48 -8.29 -28.99
CA ARG A 108 16.73 -8.11 -27.54
C ARG A 108 18.22 -8.13 -27.17
N GLY A 109 19.04 -8.90 -27.90
CA GLY A 109 20.49 -8.97 -27.66
C GLY A 109 21.23 -7.67 -27.99
N GLU A 110 20.65 -6.80 -28.82
CA GLU A 110 21.24 -5.53 -29.26
C GLU A 110 20.46 -4.33 -28.70
N SER A 111 19.49 -4.57 -27.81
CA SER A 111 18.56 -3.56 -27.29
C SER A 111 17.94 -2.71 -28.42
N ALA A 112 17.57 -3.35 -29.52
CA ALA A 112 17.06 -2.67 -30.71
C ALA A 112 15.78 -3.31 -31.25
N VAL A 113 14.91 -2.49 -31.83
CA VAL A 113 13.74 -2.91 -32.60
C VAL A 113 13.92 -2.34 -34.01
N ILE A 114 13.96 -3.22 -35.00
CA ILE A 114 14.09 -2.86 -36.40
C ILE A 114 12.74 -3.08 -37.05
N ALA A 115 12.26 -2.14 -37.87
CA ALA A 115 11.03 -2.36 -38.61
C ALA A 115 11.14 -1.84 -40.05
N ASN A 116 10.44 -2.53 -40.95
CA ASN A 116 10.41 -2.17 -42.37
C ASN A 116 9.83 -0.78 -42.59
N ARG A 117 8.80 -0.42 -41.80
CA ARG A 117 8.13 0.87 -41.93
C ARG A 117 7.50 1.31 -40.63
N LEU A 118 7.53 2.61 -40.37
CA LEU A 118 6.77 3.27 -39.33
C LEU A 118 5.83 4.28 -39.99
N THR A 119 4.51 4.12 -39.79
CA THR A 119 3.50 5.08 -40.26
C THR A 119 3.05 5.91 -39.07
N THR A 120 3.16 7.23 -39.14
CA THR A 120 2.81 8.13 -38.03
C THR A 120 1.84 9.22 -38.47
N THR A 121 1.16 9.82 -37.49
CA THR A 121 0.37 11.03 -37.66
C THR A 121 1.25 12.27 -37.45
N GLY A 122 0.75 13.45 -37.84
CA GLY A 122 1.49 14.71 -37.73
C GLY A 122 1.91 15.12 -36.31
N ASP A 123 1.38 14.46 -35.28
CA ASP A 123 1.71 14.70 -33.87
C ASP A 123 2.91 13.88 -33.37
N PHE A 124 3.48 13.02 -34.22
CA PHE A 124 4.64 12.20 -33.85
C PHE A 124 5.92 13.01 -33.81
N ASP A 125 6.63 12.92 -32.69
CA ASP A 125 7.94 13.54 -32.50
C ASP A 125 9.03 12.46 -32.50
N PRO A 126 9.89 12.40 -33.54
CA PRO A 126 10.93 11.37 -33.65
C PRO A 126 12.04 11.51 -32.60
N GLU A 127 12.24 12.69 -32.01
CA GLU A 127 13.28 12.93 -31.01
C GLU A 127 12.86 12.47 -29.60
N ARG A 128 11.57 12.15 -29.43
CA ARG A 128 11.01 11.73 -28.15
C ARG A 128 10.80 10.22 -28.10
N THR A 129 10.86 9.69 -26.89
CA THR A 129 10.55 8.29 -26.64
C THR A 129 9.07 7.99 -26.88
N PHE A 130 8.78 6.82 -27.43
CA PHE A 130 7.43 6.30 -27.59
C PHE A 130 7.35 4.85 -27.07
N THR A 131 6.15 4.39 -26.75
CA THR A 131 5.89 3.06 -26.21
C THR A 131 5.38 2.14 -27.32
N PHE A 132 5.95 0.94 -27.40
CA PHE A 132 5.57 -0.13 -28.31
C PHE A 132 5.61 -1.46 -27.58
N ARG A 133 4.48 -2.19 -27.51
CA ARG A 133 4.35 -3.47 -26.80
C ARG A 133 5.00 -3.45 -25.40
N ASP A 134 4.66 -2.42 -24.62
CA ASP A 134 5.17 -2.15 -23.26
C ASP A 134 6.68 -1.83 -23.16
N MET A 135 7.39 -1.68 -24.29
CA MET A 135 8.78 -1.24 -24.34
C MET A 135 8.85 0.25 -24.64
N LYS A 136 9.73 0.98 -23.95
CA LYS A 136 10.08 2.35 -24.32
C LYS A 136 11.13 2.32 -25.41
N LEU A 137 10.82 2.93 -26.54
CA LEU A 137 11.68 2.99 -27.71
C LEU A 137 12.04 4.44 -28.02
N LEU A 138 13.23 4.65 -28.57
CA LEU A 138 13.66 5.90 -29.18
C LEU A 138 14.02 5.63 -30.64
N LEU A 139 13.51 6.44 -31.56
CA LEU A 139 13.89 6.34 -32.97
C LEU A 139 15.34 6.84 -33.12
N VAL A 140 16.25 5.96 -33.57
CA VAL A 140 17.68 6.28 -33.71
C VAL A 140 18.05 6.51 -35.18
N ASN A 141 17.48 5.73 -36.09
CA ASN A 141 17.81 5.83 -37.51
C ASN A 141 16.61 5.48 -38.40
N PHE A 142 16.57 6.05 -39.60
CA PHE A 142 15.61 5.73 -40.65
C PHE A 142 16.23 6.03 -42.02
N ASN A 143 15.94 5.21 -43.03
CA ASN A 143 16.55 5.33 -44.37
C ASN A 143 15.77 6.24 -45.32
N SER A 144 14.46 6.37 -45.10
CA SER A 144 13.62 7.22 -45.93
C SER A 144 12.49 7.81 -45.10
N SER A 145 12.10 9.03 -45.43
CA SER A 145 10.93 9.70 -44.87
C SER A 145 10.07 10.26 -46.01
N GLY A 146 8.77 10.01 -45.96
CA GLY A 146 7.80 10.57 -46.90
C GLY A 146 6.58 11.11 -46.14
N SER A 147 6.03 12.22 -46.60
CA SER A 147 4.77 12.75 -46.09
C SER A 147 3.67 12.56 -47.11
N MET A 148 2.54 12.00 -46.69
CA MET A 148 1.30 11.95 -47.47
C MET A 148 0.24 12.78 -46.76
N SER A 149 -0.23 13.85 -47.42
CA SER A 149 -1.36 14.64 -46.96
C SER A 149 -2.61 14.24 -47.72
N GLY A 150 -3.67 13.82 -47.02
CA GLY A 150 -4.96 13.50 -47.63
C GLY A 150 -6.10 13.75 -46.65
N PHE A 151 -7.20 14.34 -47.12
CA PHE A 151 -8.40 14.63 -46.31
C PHE A 151 -8.11 15.30 -44.95
N GLY A 152 -7.22 16.30 -44.91
CA GLY A 152 -6.93 17.09 -43.71
C GLY A 152 -6.01 16.41 -42.69
N GLU A 153 -5.60 15.16 -42.90
CA GLU A 153 -4.61 14.48 -42.08
C GLU A 153 -3.26 14.40 -42.79
N THR A 154 -2.19 14.81 -42.10
CA THR A 154 -0.82 14.61 -42.56
C THR A 154 -0.29 13.33 -41.94
N LYS A 155 -0.03 12.32 -42.77
CA LYS A 155 0.64 11.08 -42.37
C LYS A 155 2.09 11.15 -42.79
N GLN A 156 2.99 10.77 -41.89
CA GLN A 156 4.39 10.58 -42.21
C GLN A 156 4.69 9.09 -42.24
N GLN A 157 5.58 8.69 -43.15
CA GLN A 157 6.08 7.33 -43.24
C GLN A 157 7.59 7.36 -43.20
N PHE A 158 8.15 6.55 -42.30
CA PHE A 158 9.58 6.29 -42.21
C PHE A 158 9.86 4.86 -42.67
N GLY A 159 10.84 4.67 -43.54
CA GLY A 159 11.27 3.36 -44.03
C GLY A 159 12.54 2.87 -43.36
N ASN A 160 12.63 1.56 -43.13
CA ASN A 160 13.75 0.88 -42.47
C ASN A 160 14.17 1.59 -41.18
N VAL A 161 13.27 1.61 -40.21
CA VAL A 161 13.48 2.30 -38.94
C VAL A 161 14.26 1.40 -37.98
N VAL A 162 15.20 2.01 -37.27
CA VAL A 162 15.93 1.39 -36.16
C VAL A 162 15.62 2.17 -34.90
N CYS A 163 15.03 1.48 -33.94
CA CYS A 163 14.64 2.02 -32.66
C CYS A 163 15.49 1.37 -31.57
N LYS A 164 15.97 2.17 -30.62
CA LYS A 164 16.69 1.67 -29.43
C LYS A 164 15.70 1.45 -28.30
N ILE A 165 15.79 0.29 -27.65
CA ILE A 165 15.07 -0.04 -26.42
C ILE A 165 15.74 0.69 -25.26
N LEU A 166 14.95 1.43 -24.50
CA LEU A 166 15.36 2.09 -23.27
C LEU A 166 14.69 1.36 -22.11
N ASP A 167 15.50 0.72 -21.25
CA ASP A 167 15.04 0.07 -20.01
C ASP A 167 14.48 1.10 -19.00
#